data_AF-A0A855X3G9-F1
#
_entry.id   AF-A0A855X3G9-F1
#
_cell.length_a   1.000
_cell.length_b   1.000
_cell.length_c   1.000
_cell.angle_alpha   90.00
_cell.angle_beta   90.00
_cell.angle_gamma   90.00
#
_symmetry.space_group_name_H-M   'P 1'
#
loop_
_entity.id
_entity.type
_entity.pdbx_description
1 polymer ?
#
loop_
_entity_poly.entity_id
_entity_poly.type
_entity_poly.pdbx_seq_one_letter_code
_entity_poly.pdbx_strand_id
1 'polypeptide(L)'
;MKRWHKRVAGVSGFSLMEVLIALFLTTLITTAAFKAYITQHKNYLIQDDITEIQQGARASIDELSKQIRMAGYALPYGLPSIIAANTNPDTITISYHNDGCDTYLSDPMPLPSSELKCGTDISCFSPSQWVYIWEPDSAKGEWFEISWV
;
A
#
# COMPACT_ATOMS: atom_id res chain seq x y z
N MET A 1 17.25 80.03 34.05
CA MET A 1 17.42 78.80 33.24
C MET A 1 16.42 78.84 32.08
N LYS A 2 16.88 78.95 30.83
CA LYS A 2 16.04 79.14 29.62
C LYS A 2 15.68 77.75 29.02
N ARG A 3 14.40 77.34 29.08
CA ARG A 3 13.90 76.08 28.47
C ARG A 3 13.42 76.33 27.04
N TRP A 4 14.14 75.75 26.08
CA TRP A 4 13.79 75.79 24.65
C TRP A 4 12.75 74.71 24.34
N HIS A 5 11.56 75.12 23.88
CA HIS A 5 10.55 74.21 23.34
C HIS A 5 10.79 74.04 21.84
N LYS A 6 11.22 72.85 21.40
CA LYS A 6 11.27 72.50 19.97
C LYS A 6 9.83 72.30 19.48
N ARG A 7 9.39 73.08 18.50
CA ARG A 7 8.13 72.83 17.80
C ARG A 7 8.32 71.61 16.90
N VAL A 8 7.45 70.62 17.05
CA VAL A 8 7.36 69.48 16.13
C VAL A 8 6.91 70.04 14.78
N ALA A 9 7.74 69.88 13.74
CA ALA A 9 7.41 70.28 12.38
C ALA A 9 6.20 69.45 11.89
N GLY A 10 5.28 70.11 11.20
CA GLY A 10 3.91 69.65 10.95
C GLY A 10 3.83 68.26 10.32
N VAL A 11 3.12 67.37 11.00
CA VAL A 11 2.65 66.11 10.44
C VAL A 11 1.32 66.44 9.75
N SER A 12 1.33 66.51 8.42
CA SER A 12 0.10 66.61 7.63
C SER A 12 -0.64 65.27 7.69
N GLY A 13 -1.94 65.30 8.00
CA GLY A 13 -2.80 64.11 7.95
C GLY A 13 -3.05 63.63 6.52
N PHE A 14 -3.44 62.37 6.37
CA PHE A 14 -3.76 61.78 5.06
C PHE A 14 -5.03 62.37 4.46
N SER A 15 -5.02 62.59 3.14
CA SER A 15 -6.23 62.93 2.40
C SER A 15 -7.17 61.73 2.34
N LEU A 16 -8.49 61.97 2.43
CA LEU A 16 -9.51 60.92 2.30
C LEU A 16 -9.40 60.19 0.95
N MET A 17 -8.99 60.92 -0.11
CA MET A 17 -8.76 60.34 -1.44
C MET A 17 -7.56 59.38 -1.46
N GLU A 18 -6.46 59.69 -0.76
CA GLU A 18 -5.29 58.80 -0.69
C GLU A 18 -5.64 57.47 -0.03
N VAL A 19 -6.43 57.50 1.05
CA VAL A 19 -6.87 56.29 1.74
C VAL A 19 -7.78 55.44 0.85
N LEU A 20 -8.69 56.06 0.09
CA LEU A 20 -9.57 55.35 -0.84
C LEU A 20 -8.79 54.68 -1.97
N ILE A 21 -7.82 55.38 -2.57
CA ILE A 21 -6.96 54.80 -3.61
C ILE A 21 -6.11 53.66 -3.05
N ALA A 22 -5.52 53.85 -1.86
CA ALA A 22 -4.72 52.81 -1.21
C ALA A 22 -5.54 51.55 -0.94
N LEU A 23 -6.76 51.69 -0.40
CA LEU A 23 -7.67 50.56 -0.18
C LEU A 23 -8.02 49.85 -1.49
N PHE A 24 -8.36 50.60 -2.54
CA PHE A 24 -8.68 50.03 -3.84
C PHE A 24 -7.52 49.23 -4.45
N LEU A 25 -6.29 49.73 -4.35
CA LEU A 25 -5.12 49.01 -4.85
C LEU A 25 -4.83 47.77 -4.00
N THR A 26 -4.96 47.85 -2.68
CA THR A 26 -4.73 46.70 -1.79
C THR A 26 -5.72 45.56 -2.06
N THR A 27 -7.00 45.86 -2.31
CA THR A 27 -8.00 44.82 -2.61
C THR A 27 -7.76 44.18 -3.96
N LEU A 28 -7.34 44.93 -4.98
CA LEU A 28 -6.95 44.38 -6.28
C LEU A 28 -5.78 43.40 -6.15
N ILE A 29 -4.71 43.81 -5.45
CA ILE A 29 -3.52 42.96 -5.25
C ILE A 29 -3.89 41.72 -4.44
N THR A 30 -4.66 41.89 -3.37
CA THR A 30 -5.10 40.78 -2.51
C THR A 30 -5.95 39.77 -3.28
N THR A 31 -6.85 40.24 -4.15
CA THR A 31 -7.67 39.36 -5.01
C THR A 31 -6.81 38.53 -5.96
N ALA A 32 -5.80 39.14 -6.58
CA ALA A 32 -4.86 38.43 -7.44
C ALA A 32 -4.05 37.39 -6.65
N ALA A 33 -3.59 37.73 -5.45
CA ALA A 33 -2.87 36.82 -4.56
C ALA A 33 -3.73 35.63 -4.12
N PHE A 34 -5.00 35.87 -3.75
CA PHE A 34 -5.93 34.79 -3.39
C PHE A 34 -6.19 33.81 -4.54
N LYS A 35 -6.30 34.31 -5.78
CA LYS A 35 -6.42 33.42 -6.94
C LYS A 35 -5.21 32.50 -7.08
N ALA A 36 -4.00 33.05 -6.93
CA ALA A 36 -2.78 32.24 -6.96
C ALA A 36 -2.75 31.21 -5.81
N TYR A 37 -3.13 31.62 -4.60
CA TYR A 37 -3.22 30.73 -3.44
C TYR A 37 -4.19 29.55 -3.67
N ILE A 38 -5.39 29.80 -4.21
CA ILE A 38 -6.37 28.73 -4.48
C ILE A 38 -5.78 27.70 -5.46
N THR A 39 -5.10 28.15 -6.51
CA THR A 39 -4.45 27.25 -7.46
C THR A 39 -3.33 26.44 -6.78
N GLN A 40 -2.50 27.07 -5.96
CA GLN A 40 -1.46 26.37 -5.21
C GLN A 40 -2.04 25.34 -4.25
N HIS A 41 -3.11 25.68 -3.53
CA HIS A 41 -3.79 24.78 -2.61
C HIS A 41 -4.37 23.55 -3.34
N LYS A 42 -5.01 23.75 -4.50
CA LYS A 42 -5.49 22.63 -5.32
C LYS A 42 -4.35 21.73 -5.78
N ASN A 43 -3.26 22.31 -6.24
CA ASN A 43 -2.09 21.55 -6.68
C ASN A 43 -1.43 20.79 -5.51
N TYR A 44 -1.49 21.34 -4.29
CA TYR A 44 -1.01 20.66 -3.09
C TYR A 44 -1.84 19.41 -2.79
N LEU A 45 -3.17 19.53 -2.83
CA LEU A 45 -4.07 18.38 -2.59
C LEU A 45 -3.87 17.28 -3.65
N ILE A 46 -3.78 17.65 -4.93
CA ILE A 46 -3.51 16.68 -6.01
C ILE A 46 -2.16 15.97 -5.80
N GLN A 47 -1.14 16.68 -5.32
CA GLN A 47 0.16 16.07 -5.03
C GLN A 47 0.09 15.09 -3.87
N ASP A 48 -0.74 15.36 -2.86
CA ASP A 48 -0.95 14.46 -1.73
C ASP A 48 -1.62 13.16 -2.20
N ASP A 49 -2.69 13.25 -2.98
CA ASP A 49 -3.40 12.10 -3.56
C ASP A 49 -2.45 11.24 -4.44
N ILE A 50 -1.64 11.89 -5.29
CA ILE A 50 -0.65 11.20 -6.12
C ILE A 50 0.39 10.49 -5.24
N THR A 51 0.80 11.12 -4.14
CA THR A 51 1.79 10.54 -3.22
C THR A 51 1.22 9.30 -2.55
N GLU A 52 -0.04 9.31 -2.12
CA GLU A 52 -0.72 8.15 -1.54
C GLU A 52 -0.79 6.98 -2.54
N ILE A 53 -1.25 7.25 -3.77
CA ILE A 53 -1.32 6.23 -4.83
C ILE A 53 0.07 5.64 -5.11
N GLN A 54 1.10 6.48 -5.17
CA GLN A 54 2.47 6.01 -5.40
C GLN A 54 3.01 5.17 -4.24
N GLN A 55 2.72 5.53 -3.00
CA GLN A 55 3.12 4.74 -1.83
C GLN A 55 2.41 3.38 -1.81
N GLY A 56 1.11 3.37 -2.08
CA GLY A 56 0.34 2.12 -2.20
C GLY A 56 0.89 1.23 -3.33
N ALA A 57 1.15 1.80 -4.50
CA ALA A 57 1.74 1.08 -5.62
C ALA A 57 3.14 0.52 -5.29
N ARG A 58 4.00 1.29 -4.61
CA ARG A 58 5.33 0.82 -4.17
C ARG A 58 5.22 -0.36 -3.20
N ALA A 59 4.31 -0.29 -2.22
CA ALA A 59 4.09 -1.38 -1.28
C ALA A 59 3.62 -2.66 -1.99
N SER A 60 2.65 -2.54 -2.91
CA SER A 60 2.17 -3.68 -3.70
C SER A 60 3.26 -4.28 -4.59
N ILE A 61 4.07 -3.44 -5.24
CA ILE A 61 5.18 -3.91 -6.09
C ILE A 61 6.26 -4.62 -5.26
N ASP A 62 6.58 -4.12 -4.07
CA ASP A 62 7.58 -4.74 -3.20
C ASP A 62 7.12 -6.13 -2.72
N GLU A 63 5.87 -6.25 -2.31
CA GLU A 63 5.28 -7.54 -1.92
C GLU A 63 5.27 -8.52 -3.11
N LEU A 64 4.80 -8.08 -4.28
CA LEU A 64 4.86 -8.90 -5.49
C LEU A 64 6.30 -9.32 -5.84
N SER A 65 7.27 -8.41 -5.72
CA SER A 65 8.67 -8.72 -5.99
C SER A 65 9.21 -9.78 -5.03
N LYS A 66 8.88 -9.68 -3.74
CA LYS A 66 9.25 -10.66 -2.73
C LYS A 66 8.67 -12.04 -3.03
N GLN A 67 7.37 -12.11 -3.33
CA GLN A 67 6.69 -13.38 -3.64
C GLN A 67 7.22 -14.00 -4.93
N ILE A 68 7.41 -13.20 -5.99
CA ILE A 68 7.95 -13.67 -7.27
C ILE A 68 9.40 -14.18 -7.12
N ARG A 69 10.22 -13.56 -6.26
CA ARG A 69 11.58 -14.04 -5.97
C ARG A 69 11.60 -15.41 -5.30
N MET A 70 10.57 -15.72 -4.49
CA MET A 70 10.42 -17.02 -3.86
C MET A 70 9.73 -18.05 -4.77
N ALA A 71 9.13 -17.62 -5.88
CA ALA A 71 8.41 -18.51 -6.79
C ALA A 71 9.29 -19.67 -7.25
N GLY A 72 8.79 -20.90 -7.12
CA GLY A 72 9.54 -22.10 -7.49
C GLY A 72 10.54 -22.60 -6.46
N TYR A 73 10.67 -21.93 -5.31
CA TYR A 73 11.51 -22.41 -4.22
C TYR A 73 10.99 -23.74 -3.66
N ALA A 74 11.85 -24.75 -3.66
CA ALA A 74 11.62 -26.12 -3.16
C ALA A 74 10.28 -26.76 -3.57
N LEU A 75 9.81 -26.50 -4.78
CA LEU A 75 8.59 -27.14 -5.30
C LEU A 75 8.84 -28.60 -5.73
N PRO A 76 7.88 -29.51 -5.48
CA PRO A 76 7.94 -30.86 -6.02
C PRO A 76 7.88 -30.87 -7.55
N TYR A 77 8.45 -31.92 -8.16
CA TYR A 77 8.51 -32.07 -9.60
C TYR A 77 7.11 -32.02 -10.24
N GLY A 78 6.97 -31.23 -11.31
CA GLY A 78 5.73 -31.12 -12.08
C GLY A 78 4.80 -29.99 -11.65
N LEU A 79 5.07 -29.31 -10.53
CA LEU A 79 4.32 -28.12 -10.15
C LEU A 79 4.83 -26.85 -10.86
N PRO A 80 3.95 -26.09 -11.53
CA PRO A 80 4.31 -24.78 -12.05
C PRO A 80 4.48 -23.76 -10.91
N SER A 81 5.55 -22.97 -10.98
CA SER A 81 5.87 -21.94 -9.98
C SER A 81 5.02 -20.69 -10.10
N ILE A 82 4.64 -20.32 -11.32
CA ILE A 82 3.80 -19.15 -11.61
C ILE A 82 2.77 -19.56 -12.65
N ILE A 83 1.49 -19.33 -12.34
CA ILE A 83 0.39 -19.48 -13.29
C ILE A 83 -0.32 -18.13 -13.36
N ALA A 84 -0.46 -17.59 -14.57
CA ALA A 84 -1.34 -16.46 -14.83
C ALA A 84 -2.59 -16.99 -15.55
N ALA A 85 -3.76 -16.69 -14.99
CA ALA A 85 -5.04 -17.06 -15.56
C ALA A 85 -5.88 -15.80 -15.78
N ASN A 86 -6.43 -15.68 -16.98
CA ASN A 86 -7.42 -14.64 -17.29
C ASN A 86 -8.79 -15.15 -16.84
N THR A 87 -9.15 -14.83 -15.60
CA THR A 87 -10.35 -15.34 -14.92
C THR A 87 -11.40 -14.26 -14.65
N ASN A 88 -11.19 -13.02 -15.11
CA ASN A 88 -12.09 -11.87 -14.89
C ASN A 88 -12.70 -11.84 -13.46
N PRO A 89 -11.92 -11.51 -12.41
CA PRO A 89 -10.63 -10.84 -12.42
C PRO A 89 -9.44 -11.74 -12.75
N ASP A 90 -8.38 -11.16 -13.30
CA ASP A 90 -7.13 -11.88 -13.59
C ASP A 90 -6.47 -12.36 -12.30
N THR A 91 -6.09 -13.64 -12.28
CA THR A 91 -5.46 -14.28 -11.12
C THR A 91 -4.04 -14.67 -11.48
N ILE A 92 -3.09 -14.26 -10.63
CA ILE A 92 -1.72 -14.77 -10.67
C ILE A 92 -1.51 -15.63 -9.43
N THR A 93 -1.30 -16.92 -9.64
CA THR A 93 -0.98 -17.87 -8.58
C THR A 93 0.54 -18.02 -8.54
N ILE A 94 1.12 -17.74 -7.37
CA ILE A 94 2.54 -17.92 -7.10
C ILE A 94 2.68 -19.07 -6.12
N SER A 95 3.37 -20.11 -6.54
CA SER A 95 3.62 -21.31 -5.73
C SER A 95 5.07 -21.30 -5.25
N TYR A 96 5.26 -21.46 -3.96
CA TYR A 96 6.55 -21.68 -3.33
C TYR A 96 6.36 -22.50 -2.06
N HIS A 97 7.40 -23.23 -1.68
CA HIS A 97 7.44 -23.93 -0.41
C HIS A 97 7.88 -22.95 0.70
N ASN A 98 7.21 -22.99 1.85
CA ASN A 98 7.61 -22.21 3.04
C ASN A 98 8.38 -23.14 3.98
N ASP A 99 9.69 -22.95 4.08
CA ASP A 99 10.56 -23.79 4.89
C ASP A 99 10.09 -23.82 6.35
N GLY A 100 9.90 -25.03 6.88
CA GLY A 100 9.62 -25.27 8.30
C GLY A 100 8.27 -25.92 8.62
N CYS A 101 7.47 -26.26 7.61
CA CYS A 101 6.18 -26.92 7.77
C CYS A 101 5.99 -28.08 6.81
N ASP A 102 6.70 -29.19 7.10
CA ASP A 102 6.56 -30.44 6.37
C ASP A 102 6.08 -31.56 7.27
N THR A 103 5.12 -32.31 6.76
CA THR A 103 4.67 -33.57 7.36
C THR A 103 4.46 -34.60 6.27
N TYR A 104 4.58 -35.86 6.65
CA TYR A 104 4.21 -37.00 5.84
C TYR A 104 3.00 -37.70 6.46
N LEU A 105 2.25 -38.44 5.66
CA LEU A 105 1.15 -39.26 6.17
C LEU A 105 1.70 -40.50 6.89
N SER A 106 1.31 -40.72 8.13
CA SER A 106 1.70 -41.90 8.91
C SER A 106 0.91 -43.14 8.52
N ASP A 107 -0.36 -42.93 8.14
CA ASP A 107 -1.32 -43.99 7.85
C ASP A 107 -1.99 -43.76 6.48
N PRO A 108 -2.29 -44.84 5.75
CA PRO A 108 -3.06 -44.74 4.51
C PRO A 108 -4.47 -44.23 4.83
N MET A 109 -4.97 -43.35 3.96
CA MET A 109 -6.30 -42.77 4.12
C MET A 109 -7.38 -43.86 3.97
N PRO A 110 -8.21 -44.14 5.00
CA PRO A 110 -9.17 -45.25 4.96
C PRO A 110 -10.31 -45.05 3.96
N LEU A 111 -10.70 -43.80 3.68
CA LEU A 111 -11.71 -43.43 2.68
C LEU A 111 -11.31 -42.10 2.00
N PRO A 112 -11.60 -41.88 0.71
CA PRO A 112 -11.50 -40.55 0.12
C PRO A 112 -12.34 -39.58 0.95
N SER A 113 -11.76 -38.47 1.42
CA SER A 113 -12.31 -37.47 2.36
C SER A 113 -12.28 -37.77 3.87
N SER A 114 -11.59 -38.82 4.33
CA SER A 114 -11.33 -38.99 5.78
C SER A 114 -10.17 -38.10 6.27
N GLU A 115 -10.05 -37.95 7.59
CA GLU A 115 -8.93 -37.24 8.23
C GLU A 115 -7.55 -37.75 7.77
N LEU A 116 -6.65 -36.81 7.50
CA LEU A 116 -5.26 -37.10 7.13
C LEU A 116 -4.43 -37.24 8.41
N LYS A 117 -3.86 -38.43 8.64
CA LYS A 117 -3.01 -38.68 9.81
C LYS A 117 -1.56 -38.30 9.50
N CYS A 118 -1.10 -37.25 10.16
CA CYS A 118 0.24 -36.70 10.00
C CYS A 118 1.23 -37.35 10.99
N GLY A 119 2.45 -37.64 10.52
CA GLY A 119 3.51 -38.26 11.33
C GLY A 119 4.34 -37.27 12.15
N THR A 120 4.27 -35.98 11.85
CA THR A 120 4.97 -34.90 12.57
C THR A 120 3.98 -33.88 13.13
N ASP A 121 4.48 -32.95 13.95
CA ASP A 121 3.68 -31.85 14.49
C ASP A 121 3.16 -30.96 13.35
N ILE A 122 1.86 -30.66 13.40
CA ILE A 122 1.14 -29.88 12.40
C ILE A 122 0.71 -28.50 12.93
N SER A 123 1.20 -28.10 14.12
CA SER A 123 0.86 -26.83 14.77
C SER A 123 1.15 -25.58 13.93
N CYS A 124 1.98 -25.71 12.91
CA CYS A 124 2.37 -24.61 12.03
C CYS A 124 1.41 -24.40 10.85
N PHE A 125 0.47 -25.34 10.64
CA PHE A 125 -0.65 -25.16 9.73
C PHE A 125 -1.77 -24.38 10.40
N SER A 126 -2.43 -23.51 9.64
CA SER A 126 -3.60 -22.77 10.09
C SER A 126 -4.85 -23.18 9.32
N PRO A 127 -6.06 -23.10 9.93
CA PRO A 127 -7.31 -23.27 9.20
C PRO A 127 -7.41 -22.30 8.02
N SER A 128 -8.07 -22.74 6.95
CA SER A 128 -8.21 -22.03 5.67
C SER A 128 -6.92 -21.75 4.89
N GLN A 129 -5.85 -22.48 5.21
CA GLN A 129 -4.64 -22.49 4.41
C GLN A 129 -4.73 -23.55 3.31
N TRP A 130 -4.28 -23.20 2.10
CA TRP A 130 -4.11 -24.13 1.00
C TRP A 130 -2.77 -24.85 1.11
N VAL A 131 -2.80 -26.19 1.06
CA VAL A 131 -1.61 -27.04 1.13
C VAL A 131 -1.62 -28.00 -0.05
N TYR A 132 -0.43 -28.31 -0.54
CA TYR A 132 -0.24 -29.28 -1.59
C TYR A 132 0.26 -30.59 -0.99
N ILE A 133 -0.47 -31.67 -1.19
CA ILE A 133 0.03 -33.02 -0.92
C ILE A 133 0.62 -33.59 -2.20
N TRP A 134 1.78 -34.22 -2.08
CA TRP A 134 2.50 -34.79 -3.21
C TRP A 134 2.90 -36.23 -2.92
N GLU A 135 2.71 -37.10 -3.90
CA GLU A 135 3.17 -38.48 -3.86
C GLU A 135 4.51 -38.60 -4.62
N PRO A 136 5.59 -39.04 -3.96
CA PRO A 136 6.93 -39.05 -4.54
C PRO A 136 7.09 -40.00 -5.74
N ASP A 137 6.40 -41.14 -5.71
CA ASP A 137 6.57 -42.19 -6.73
C ASP A 137 5.76 -41.92 -8.01
N SER A 138 4.62 -41.22 -7.89
CA SER A 138 3.71 -40.93 -9.01
C SER A 138 3.91 -39.55 -9.63
N ALA A 139 4.67 -38.66 -8.97
CA ALA A 139 4.77 -37.23 -9.28
C ALA A 139 3.40 -36.54 -9.42
N LYS A 140 2.40 -37.05 -8.68
CA LYS A 140 1.04 -36.51 -8.65
C LYS A 140 0.78 -35.89 -7.29
N GLY A 141 -0.14 -34.95 -7.27
CA GLY A 141 -0.56 -34.31 -6.05
C GLY A 141 -1.76 -33.43 -6.29
N GLU A 142 -2.38 -33.00 -5.20
CA GLU A 142 -3.58 -32.20 -5.21
C GLU A 142 -3.51 -31.09 -4.16
N TRP A 143 -4.22 -30.01 -4.45
CA TRP A 143 -4.41 -28.92 -3.51
C TRP A 143 -5.64 -29.19 -2.67
N PHE A 144 -5.52 -29.00 -1.36
CA PHE A 144 -6.65 -29.03 -0.45
C PHE A 144 -6.55 -27.86 0.54
N GLU A 145 -7.71 -27.44 1.02
CA GLU A 145 -7.81 -26.45 2.08
C GLU A 145 -7.89 -27.17 3.43
N ILE A 146 -7.12 -26.70 4.40
CA ILE A 146 -7.20 -27.20 5.77
C ILE A 146 -8.48 -26.68 6.41
N SER A 147 -9.41 -27.57 6.71
CA SER A 147 -10.66 -27.24 7.39
C SER A 147 -10.46 -27.04 8.90
N TRP A 148 -9.64 -27.89 9.53
CA TRP A 148 -9.24 -27.82 10.93
C TRP A 148 -7.92 -28.57 11.13
N VAL A 149 -7.19 -28.20 12.19
CA VAL A 149 -5.91 -28.80 12.63
C VAL A 149 -6.11 -29.42 14.01
#